data_AF-A0A417S4M5-F1
#
_entry.id   AF-A0A417S4M5-F1
#
_cell.length_a   1.000
_cell.length_b   1.000
_cell.length_c   1.000
_cell.angle_alpha   90.00
_cell.angle_beta   90.00
_cell.angle_gamma   90.00
#
_symmetry.space_group_name_H-M   'P 1'
#
loop_
_entity.id
_entity.type
_entity.pdbx_description
1 polymer ?
#
loop_
_entity_poly.entity_id
_entity_poly.type
_entity_poly.pdbx_seq_one_letter_code
_entity_poly.pdbx_strand_id
1 'polypeptide(L)'
;MGLFGLSKKEKEAWIAIVIQGKKSGMQIDEALLKNATEIYITQHIRILEDSVRIVMESKNQKTREERYDLSLQHFDALSKIQKYADKAQKNRIAQHRLFSIITPKMIKERQRIIRCLITVYDT
;
A
#
# COMPACT_ATOMS: atom_id res chain seq x y z
N MET A 1 7.40 31.05 -13.69
CA MET A 1 8.02 29.77 -13.25
C MET A 1 7.51 28.69 -14.18
N GLY A 2 8.29 28.32 -15.22
CA GLY A 2 7.81 27.44 -16.30
C GLY A 2 7.47 26.04 -15.80
N LEU A 3 6.25 25.59 -16.14
CA LEU A 3 5.79 24.21 -15.97
C LEU A 3 6.71 23.28 -16.76
N PHE A 4 7.67 22.63 -16.10
CA PHE A 4 8.22 21.39 -16.64
C PHE A 4 7.13 20.31 -16.49
N GLY A 5 6.33 20.15 -17.54
CA GLY A 5 5.40 19.03 -17.66
C GLY A 5 6.17 17.71 -17.73
N LEU A 6 5.56 16.62 -17.23
CA LEU A 6 6.12 15.27 -17.30
C LEU A 6 6.57 14.94 -18.73
N SER A 7 7.77 14.38 -18.87
CA SER A 7 8.27 13.88 -20.14
C SER A 7 7.39 12.76 -20.68
N LYS A 8 7.47 12.49 -21.99
CA LYS A 8 6.73 11.38 -22.62
C LYS A 8 7.01 10.04 -21.92
N LYS A 9 8.28 9.77 -21.59
CA LYS A 9 8.70 8.56 -20.86
C LYS A 9 8.09 8.49 -19.46
N GLU A 10 8.02 9.61 -18.75
CA GLU A 10 7.41 9.65 -17.42
C GLU A 10 5.90 9.44 -17.45
N LYS A 11 5.21 9.97 -18.46
CA LYS A 11 3.78 9.71 -18.69
C LYS A 11 3.53 8.25 -19.05
N GLU A 12 4.35 7.64 -19.91
CA GLU A 12 4.28 6.22 -20.24
C GLU A 12 4.50 5.34 -19.00
N ALA A 13 5.48 5.67 -18.17
CA ALA A 13 5.73 4.97 -16.91
C ALA A 13 4.57 5.12 -15.91
N TRP A 14 4.02 6.33 -15.77
CA TRP A 14 2.84 6.56 -14.92
C TRP A 14 1.67 5.69 -15.37
N ILE A 15 1.36 5.72 -16.66
CA ILE A 15 0.29 4.93 -17.24
C ILE A 15 0.49 3.43 -17.02
N ALA A 16 1.71 2.92 -17.23
CA ALA A 16 2.02 1.51 -17.03
C ALA A 16 1.85 1.03 -15.57
N ILE A 17 1.95 1.94 -14.60
CA ILE A 17 1.72 1.63 -13.18
C ILE A 17 0.22 1.50 -12.90
N VAL A 18 -0.60 2.45 -13.36
CA VAL A 18 -2.02 2.55 -12.95
C VAL A 18 -2.99 1.83 -13.87
N ILE A 19 -2.59 1.53 -15.12
CA ILE A 19 -3.45 0.88 -16.11
C ILE A 19 -2.74 -0.37 -16.63
N GLN A 20 -3.17 -1.53 -16.12
CA GLN A 20 -2.66 -2.83 -16.55
C GLN A 20 -3.16 -3.17 -17.97
N GLY A 21 -2.31 -3.83 -18.76
CA GLY A 21 -2.68 -4.35 -20.08
C GLY A 21 -2.75 -3.31 -21.21
N LYS A 22 -2.28 -2.08 -20.98
CA LYS A 22 -2.29 -1.04 -22.02
C LYS A 22 -1.33 -1.39 -23.17
N LYS A 23 -1.86 -1.37 -24.40
CA LYS A 23 -1.06 -1.43 -25.63
C LYS A 23 -0.25 -0.15 -25.85
N SER A 24 1.00 -0.30 -26.28
CA SER A 24 1.87 0.83 -26.67
C SER A 24 1.17 1.70 -27.73
N GLY A 25 1.25 3.03 -27.58
CA GLY A 25 0.68 3.99 -28.53
C GLY A 25 -0.77 4.42 -28.30
N MET A 26 -1.51 3.81 -27.37
CA MET A 26 -2.88 4.27 -27.04
C MET A 26 -2.83 5.64 -26.34
N GLN A 27 -3.49 6.66 -26.92
CA GLN A 27 -3.65 7.95 -26.25
C GLN A 27 -4.56 7.78 -25.04
N ILE A 28 -4.13 8.30 -23.90
CA ILE A 28 -4.91 8.32 -22.67
C ILE A 28 -5.11 9.77 -22.30
N ASP A 29 -6.38 10.13 -22.15
CA ASP A 29 -6.77 11.44 -21.66
C ASP A 29 -6.27 11.66 -20.23
N GLU A 30 -5.92 12.89 -19.90
CA GLU A 30 -5.36 13.23 -18.59
C GLU A 30 -6.37 13.03 -17.47
N ALA A 31 -7.67 13.28 -17.71
CA ALA A 31 -8.70 13.03 -16.71
C ALA A 31 -8.86 11.53 -16.44
N LEU A 32 -8.78 10.70 -17.49
CA LEU A 32 -8.78 9.24 -17.34
C LEU A 32 -7.58 8.76 -16.51
N LEU A 33 -6.39 9.31 -16.76
CA LEU A 33 -5.18 8.96 -16.02
C LEU A 33 -5.26 9.36 -14.53
N LYS A 34 -5.80 10.54 -14.24
CA LYS A 34 -6.05 10.99 -12.86
C LYS A 34 -7.07 10.09 -12.15
N ASN A 35 -8.17 9.74 -12.80
CA ASN A 35 -9.16 8.82 -12.25
C ASN A 35 -8.59 7.42 -11.98
N ALA A 36 -7.84 6.87 -12.94
CA ALA A 36 -7.14 5.60 -12.76
C ALA A 36 -6.16 5.64 -11.58
N THR A 37 -5.46 6.76 -11.40
CA THR A 37 -4.56 6.97 -10.25
C THR A 37 -5.31 6.99 -8.93
N GLU A 38 -6.45 7.68 -8.88
CA GLU A 38 -7.30 7.73 -7.68
C GLU A 38 -7.85 6.36 -7.29
N ILE A 39 -8.31 5.58 -8.29
CA ILE A 39 -8.77 4.20 -8.10
C ILE A 39 -7.61 3.33 -7.60
N TYR A 40 -6.43 3.42 -8.23
CA TYR A 40 -5.25 2.67 -7.85
C TYR A 40 -4.84 2.91 -6.39
N ILE A 41 -4.74 4.19 -6.00
CA ILE A 41 -4.39 4.59 -4.63
C ILE A 41 -5.45 4.06 -3.65
N THR A 42 -6.74 4.27 -3.95
CA THR A 42 -7.84 3.85 -3.07
C THR A 42 -7.87 2.34 -2.88
N GLN A 43 -7.64 1.55 -3.94
CA GLN A 43 -7.60 0.09 -3.84
C GLN A 43 -6.44 -0.39 -2.97
N HIS A 44 -5.24 0.17 -3.16
CA HIS A 44 -4.08 -0.23 -2.37
C HIS A 44 -4.23 0.16 -0.90
N ILE A 45 -4.79 1.34 -0.60
CA ILE A 45 -5.11 1.75 0.77
C ILE A 45 -6.09 0.77 1.42
N ARG A 46 -7.18 0.39 0.74
CA ARG A 46 -8.14 -0.59 1.27
C ARG A 46 -7.48 -1.92 1.62
N ILE A 47 -6.57 -2.41 0.77
CA ILE A 47 -5.85 -3.66 1.04
C ILE A 47 -4.93 -3.52 2.27
N LEU A 48 -4.31 -2.35 2.46
CA LEU A 48 -3.51 -2.08 3.66
C LEU A 48 -4.38 -2.11 4.93
N GLU A 49 -5.53 -1.42 4.91
CA GLU A 49 -6.47 -1.40 6.03
C GLU A 49 -6.99 -2.81 6.37
N ASP A 50 -7.38 -3.58 5.36
CA ASP A 50 -7.80 -4.97 5.52
C ASP A 50 -6.68 -5.85 6.06
N SER A 51 -5.44 -5.63 5.61
CA SER A 51 -4.28 -6.39 6.09
C SER A 51 -4.02 -6.12 7.57
N VAL A 52 -4.11 -4.87 8.02
CA VAL A 52 -3.99 -4.50 9.44
C VAL A 52 -5.07 -5.20 10.26
N ARG A 53 -6.33 -5.13 9.82
CA ARG A 53 -7.45 -5.78 10.52
C ARG A 53 -7.20 -7.28 10.67
N ILE A 54 -6.84 -7.97 9.60
CA ILE A 54 -6.58 -9.43 9.62
C ILE A 54 -5.40 -9.78 10.53
N VAL A 55 -4.33 -8.99 10.53
CA VAL A 55 -3.18 -9.22 11.41
C VAL A 55 -3.59 -9.14 12.89
N MET A 56 -4.48 -8.20 13.21
CA MET A 56 -4.97 -8.01 14.58
C MET A 56 -5.92 -9.11 15.04
N GLU A 57 -6.79 -9.58 14.16
CA GLU A 57 -7.82 -10.55 14.51
C GLU A 57 -7.29 -11.99 14.48
N SER A 58 -6.53 -12.35 13.43
CA SER A 58 -6.18 -13.74 13.15
C SER A 58 -5.29 -14.35 14.21
N LYS A 59 -5.68 -15.48 14.81
CA LYS A 59 -4.85 -16.24 15.75
C LYS A 59 -3.72 -17.00 15.05
N ASN A 60 -3.82 -17.26 13.75
CA ASN A 60 -2.82 -18.00 12.97
C ASN A 60 -1.60 -17.12 12.63
N GLN A 61 -0.41 -17.56 13.04
CA GLN A 61 0.86 -16.85 12.78
C GLN A 61 1.16 -16.71 11.29
N LYS A 62 1.01 -17.79 10.50
CA LYS A 62 1.32 -17.79 9.07
C LYS A 62 0.47 -16.76 8.32
N THR A 63 -0.82 -16.69 8.63
CA THR A 63 -1.72 -15.70 8.05
C THR A 63 -1.31 -14.26 8.38
N ARG A 64 -0.78 -14.00 9.58
CA ARG A 64 -0.31 -12.65 9.94
C ARG A 64 0.94 -12.25 9.15
N GLU A 65 1.87 -13.18 8.98
CA GLU A 65 3.10 -12.96 8.19
C GLU A 65 2.78 -12.72 6.72
N GLU A 66 1.97 -13.58 6.10
CA GLU A 66 1.56 -13.43 4.69
C GLU A 66 0.84 -12.10 4.45
N ARG A 67 0.02 -11.65 5.40
CA ARG A 67 -0.68 -10.35 5.31
C ARG A 67 0.27 -9.17 5.51
N TYR A 68 1.28 -9.31 6.34
CA TYR A 68 2.33 -8.31 6.45
C TYR A 68 3.13 -8.19 5.14
N ASP A 69 3.55 -9.31 4.55
CA ASP A 69 4.27 -9.30 3.28
C ASP A 69 3.43 -8.70 2.14
N LEU A 70 2.14 -9.04 2.09
CA LEU A 70 1.20 -8.41 1.16
C LEU A 70 1.11 -6.90 1.38
N SER A 71 1.07 -6.43 2.63
CA SER A 71 1.02 -5.00 2.94
C SER A 71 2.28 -4.26 2.47
N LEU A 72 3.46 -4.87 2.58
CA LEU A 72 4.71 -4.29 2.07
C LEU A 72 4.68 -4.13 0.55
N GLN A 73 4.20 -5.15 -0.17
CA GLN A 73 4.08 -5.09 -1.63
C GLN A 73 3.18 -3.94 -2.09
N HIS A 74 2.04 -3.74 -1.42
CA HIS A 74 1.13 -2.63 -1.73
C HIS A 74 1.71 -1.26 -1.32
N PHE A 75 2.52 -1.20 -0.27
CA PHE A 75 3.23 0.03 0.08
C PHE A 75 4.29 0.42 -0.95
N ASP A 76 5.06 -0.54 -1.46
CA ASP A 76 6.04 -0.30 -2.52
C ASP A 76 5.36 0.16 -3.82
N ALA A 77 4.20 -0.42 -4.12
CA ALA A 77 3.36 -0.01 -5.23
C ALA A 77 2.87 1.45 -5.08
N LEU A 78 2.41 1.85 -3.88
CA LEU A 78 2.03 3.23 -3.57
C LEU A 78 3.23 4.21 -3.64
N SER A 79 4.43 3.75 -3.28
CA SER A 79 5.65 4.56 -3.34
C SER A 79 6.04 4.89 -4.79
N LYS A 80 5.81 3.97 -5.73
CA LYS A 80 6.08 4.19 -7.16
C LYS A 80 5.17 5.23 -7.79
N ILE A 81 3.90 5.31 -7.38
CA ILE A 81 2.93 6.28 -7.89
C ILE A 81 3.04 7.65 -7.19
N GLN A 82 3.66 7.71 -6.01
CA GLN A 82 3.76 8.93 -5.19
C GLN A 82 4.30 10.15 -5.94
N LYS A 83 5.27 9.97 -6.85
CA LYS A 83 5.82 11.09 -7.65
C LYS A 83 4.80 11.75 -8.59
N TYR A 84 3.78 11.00 -9.02
CA TYR A 84 2.72 11.46 -9.92
C TYR A 84 1.45 11.90 -9.19
N ALA A 85 1.37 11.62 -7.89
CA ALA A 85 0.23 11.94 -7.05
C ALA A 85 0.18 13.45 -6.71
N ASP A 86 -1.03 13.96 -6.56
CA ASP A 86 -1.26 15.31 -6.05
C ASP A 86 -0.98 15.41 -4.53
N LYS A 87 -1.10 16.62 -3.98
CA LYS A 87 -0.81 16.87 -2.56
C LYS A 87 -1.75 16.10 -1.62
N ALA A 88 -3.03 16.00 -1.95
CA ALA A 88 -4.01 15.31 -1.12
C ALA A 88 -3.78 13.79 -1.15
N GLN A 89 -3.50 13.25 -2.33
CA GLN A 89 -3.14 11.85 -2.53
C GLN A 89 -1.86 11.47 -1.80
N LYS A 90 -0.81 12.31 -1.88
CA LYS A 90 0.44 12.12 -1.12
C LYS A 90 0.21 12.07 0.38
N ASN A 91 -0.65 12.93 0.91
CA ASN A 91 -1.00 12.95 2.33
C ASN A 91 -1.71 11.65 2.74
N ARG A 92 -2.66 11.16 1.94
CA ARG A 92 -3.32 9.86 2.18
C ARG A 92 -2.31 8.71 2.19
N ILE A 93 -1.43 8.64 1.20
CA ILE A 93 -0.37 7.60 1.14
C ILE A 93 0.52 7.67 2.40
N ALA A 94 0.91 8.87 2.84
CA ALA A 94 1.74 9.06 4.01
C ALA A 94 1.05 8.62 5.32
N GLN A 95 -0.25 8.87 5.48
CA GLN A 95 -1.02 8.40 6.63
C GLN A 95 -1.00 6.86 6.73
N HIS A 96 -1.17 6.16 5.60
CA HIS A 96 -1.17 4.69 5.61
C HIS A 96 0.23 4.06 5.72
N ARG A 97 1.31 4.85 5.57
CA ARG A 97 2.68 4.40 5.87
C ARG A 97 2.90 4.10 7.36
N LEU A 98 2.20 4.79 8.25
CA LEU A 98 2.28 4.52 9.69
C LEU A 98 1.75 3.12 10.01
N PHE A 99 0.72 2.65 9.28
CA PHE A 99 0.17 1.32 9.48
C PHE A 99 1.18 0.21 9.19
N SER A 100 1.99 0.31 8.14
CA SER A 100 3.01 -0.72 7.84
C SER A 100 4.09 -0.85 8.92
N ILE A 101 4.37 0.23 9.67
CA ILE A 101 5.31 0.22 10.81
C ILE A 101 4.66 -0.33 12.08
N ILE A 102 3.36 -0.06 12.27
CA ILE A 102 2.60 -0.50 13.43
C ILE A 102 2.37 -2.03 13.39
N THR A 103 2.09 -2.60 12.22
CA THR A 103 1.77 -4.03 12.04
C THR A 103 2.86 -4.99 12.61
N PRO A 104 4.17 -4.82 12.33
CA PRO A 104 5.24 -5.61 12.96
C PRO A 104 5.30 -5.49 14.48
N LYS A 105 5.10 -4.28 15.02
CA LYS A 105 5.10 -4.05 16.47
C LYS A 105 3.94 -4.79 17.13
N MET A 106 2.75 -4.73 16.52
CA MET A 106 1.56 -5.45 16.99
C MET A 106 1.75 -6.98 16.95
N ILE A 107 2.36 -7.52 15.88
CA ILE A 107 2.67 -8.95 15.78
C ILE A 107 3.60 -9.38 16.93
N LYS A 108 4.69 -8.63 17.15
CA LYS A 108 5.65 -8.92 18.23
C LYS A 108 5.01 -8.86 19.61
N GLU A 109 4.19 -7.84 19.89
CA GLU A 109 3.53 -7.70 21.19
C GLU A 109 2.55 -8.84 21.45
N ARG A 110 1.77 -9.26 20.44
CA ARG A 110 0.85 -10.40 20.57
C ARG A 110 1.59 -11.72 20.80
N GLN A 111 2.72 -11.95 20.12
CA GLN A 111 3.57 -13.11 20.38
C GLN A 111 4.13 -13.11 21.81
N ARG A 112 4.52 -11.95 22.33
CA ARG A 112 4.98 -11.79 23.71
C ARG A 112 3.88 -12.17 24.70
N ILE A 113 2.66 -11.64 24.51
CA ILE A 113 1.50 -11.97 25.36
C ILE A 113 1.20 -13.47 25.33
N ILE A 114 1.15 -14.10 24.15
CA ILE A 114 0.91 -15.55 24.03
C ILE A 114 1.99 -16.34 24.76
N ARG A 115 3.27 -15.97 24.61
CA ARG A 115 4.37 -16.64 25.31
C ARG A 115 4.22 -16.51 26.84
N CYS A 116 3.90 -15.31 27.33
CA CYS A 116 3.67 -15.07 28.75
C CYS A 116 2.49 -15.90 29.29
N LEU A 117 1.39 -16.00 28.53
CA LEU A 117 0.24 -16.83 28.92
C LEU A 117 0.63 -18.31 29.00
N ILE A 118 1.32 -18.86 28.00
CA ILE A 118 1.78 -20.26 28.01
C ILE A 118 2.64 -20.52 29.26
N THR A 119 3.62 -19.64 29.55
CA THR A 119 4.49 -19.79 30.74
C THR A 119 3.76 -19.69 32.08
N VAL A 120 2.59 -19.06 32.13
CA VAL A 120 1.77 -18.96 33.35
C VAL A 120 0.83 -20.16 33.53
N TYR A 121 0.42 -20.80 32.44
CA TYR A 121 -0.46 -21.98 32.48
C TYR A 121 0.30 -23.32 32.54
N ASP A 122 1.62 -23.33 32.25
CA ASP A 122 2.50 -24.50 32.34
C ASP A 122 3.22 -24.67 33.70
N THR A 123 2.83 -23.89 34.73
CA THR A 123 3.27 -24.02 36.15
C THR A 123 2.12 -24.39 37.05
#